data_AF-A0AAD9LUF0-F1
#
_entry.id   AF-A0AAD9LUF0-F1
#
_cell.length_a   1.000
_cell.length_b   1.000
_cell.length_c   1.000
_cell.angle_alpha   90.00
_cell.angle_beta   90.00
_cell.angle_gamma   90.00
#
_symmetry.space_group_name_H-M   'P 1'
#
loop_
_entity.id
_entity.type
_entity.pdbx_description
1 polymer ?
#
loop_
_entity_poly.entity_id
_entity_poly.type
_entity_poly.pdbx_seq_one_letter_code
_entity_poly.pdbx_strand_id
1 'polypeptide(L)'
;MKAAWGKHKADCNKVVEARNTAKRTGIELSGVPCMADPDAAIRLNRRALDVYNKHGMSEPPGRGSTMDVEKKLNFFLGFLKEHDSSSPANRNLPLAEKMFLNRRFNNTYKHAMDTLPSNELNLLNTLMQTNHVGATNQP
;
A
#
# COMPACT_ATOMS: atom_id res chain seq x y z
N MET A 1 7.90 4.61 -14.07
CA MET A 1 8.73 4.69 -12.84
C MET A 1 8.70 6.06 -12.16
N LYS A 2 8.87 7.20 -12.86
CA LYS A 2 8.82 8.55 -12.24
C LYS A 2 7.51 8.85 -11.48
N ALA A 3 6.36 8.46 -12.02
CA ALA A 3 5.05 8.72 -11.40
C ALA A 3 4.86 7.96 -10.07
N ALA A 4 5.18 6.66 -10.04
CA ALA A 4 5.12 5.86 -8.81
C ALA A 4 6.15 6.34 -7.78
N TRP A 5 7.39 6.61 -8.19
CA TRP A 5 8.43 7.11 -7.28
C TRP A 5 8.04 8.46 -6.66
N GLY A 6 7.53 9.41 -7.46
CA GLY A 6 7.06 10.71 -6.95
C GLY A 6 5.98 10.59 -5.88
N LYS A 7 5.01 9.70 -6.08
CA LYS A 7 3.89 9.46 -5.14
C LYS A 7 4.32 8.79 -3.82
N HIS A 8 5.46 8.10 -3.80
CA HIS A 8 5.95 7.36 -2.61
C HIS A 8 7.24 7.93 -1.99
N LYS A 9 7.82 8.97 -2.61
CA LYS A 9 9.10 9.58 -2.20
C LYS A 9 9.06 10.25 -0.83
N ALA A 10 8.02 11.05 -0.54
CA ALA A 10 7.89 11.74 0.74
C ALA A 10 7.89 10.77 1.93
N ASP A 11 7.34 9.60 1.68
CA ASP A 11 7.19 8.50 2.60
C ASP A 11 8.54 7.78 2.86
N CYS A 12 9.34 7.55 1.83
CA CYS A 12 10.72 7.07 1.97
C CYS A 12 11.62 8.11 2.65
N ASN A 13 11.39 9.41 2.38
CA ASN A 13 12.15 10.49 3.01
C ASN A 13 11.99 10.49 4.52
N LYS A 14 10.79 10.26 5.08
CA LYS A 14 10.58 10.19 6.54
C LYS A 14 11.38 9.06 7.21
N VAL A 15 11.52 7.91 6.55
CA VAL A 15 12.34 6.79 7.05
C VAL A 15 13.83 7.12 7.01
N VAL A 16 14.27 7.77 5.92
CA VAL A 16 15.64 8.26 5.76
C VAL A 16 15.97 9.36 6.79
N GLU A 17 15.04 10.29 7.01
CA GLU A 17 15.14 11.35 8.02
C GLU A 17 15.21 10.78 9.43
N ALA A 18 14.31 9.87 9.81
CA ALA A 18 14.36 9.20 11.11
C ALA A 18 15.69 8.49 11.34
N ARG A 19 16.23 7.83 10.30
CA ARG A 19 17.54 7.18 10.37
C ARG A 19 18.70 8.17 10.47
N ASN A 20 18.65 9.27 9.75
CA ASN A 20 19.64 10.34 9.84
C ASN A 20 19.63 11.00 11.22
N THR A 21 18.45 11.19 11.81
CA THR A 21 18.30 11.68 13.17
C THR A 21 18.90 10.69 14.18
N ALA A 22 18.60 9.40 14.09
CA ALA A 22 19.18 8.39 14.97
C ALA A 22 20.72 8.32 14.89
N LYS A 23 21.28 8.42 13.66
CA LYS A 23 22.73 8.53 13.45
C LYS A 23 23.33 9.79 14.09
N ARG A 24 22.63 10.93 13.98
CA ARG A 24 23.09 12.21 14.57
C ARG A 24 23.05 12.19 16.09
N THR A 25 22.11 11.46 16.69
CA THR A 25 21.96 11.36 18.15
C THR A 25 22.80 10.23 18.77
N GLY A 26 23.65 9.55 18.00
CA GLY A 26 24.49 8.45 18.50
C GLY A 26 23.70 7.20 18.90
N ILE A 27 22.44 7.09 18.47
CA ILE A 27 21.61 5.91 18.72
C ILE A 27 22.00 4.87 17.67
N GLU A 28 22.70 3.82 18.08
CA GLU A 28 22.90 2.64 17.25
C GLU A 28 21.57 1.94 17.03
N LEU A 29 21.01 2.13 15.84
CA LEU A 29 19.90 1.32 15.38
C LEU A 29 20.46 -0.06 14.99
N SER A 30 20.38 -1.04 15.90
CA SER A 30 20.64 -2.43 15.58
C SER A 30 19.56 -2.94 14.61
N GLY A 31 19.91 -3.08 13.34
CA GLY A 31 19.00 -3.62 12.33
C GLY A 31 19.48 -3.38 10.92
N VAL A 32 19.44 -4.44 10.10
CA VAL A 32 19.50 -4.27 8.64
C VAL A 32 18.30 -3.40 8.26
N PRO A 33 18.47 -2.30 7.53
CA PRO A 33 17.33 -1.50 7.10
C PRO A 33 16.33 -2.43 6.40
N CYS A 34 15.04 -2.31 6.74
CA CYS A 34 13.96 -3.09 6.12
C CYS A 34 13.70 -2.66 4.65
N MET A 35 14.76 -2.29 3.94
CA MET A 35 14.71 -1.97 2.53
C MET A 35 14.67 -3.28 1.77
N ALA A 36 13.56 -3.49 1.06
CA ALA A 36 13.54 -4.51 0.03
C ALA A 36 14.71 -4.24 -0.92
N ASP A 37 15.32 -5.32 -1.40
CA ASP A 37 16.31 -5.26 -2.46
C ASP A 37 15.77 -4.40 -3.64
N PRO A 38 16.60 -3.59 -4.32
CA PRO A 38 16.13 -2.74 -5.41
C PRO A 38 15.33 -3.46 -6.49
N ASP A 39 15.70 -4.68 -6.87
CA ASP A 39 14.99 -5.45 -7.89
C ASP A 39 13.65 -5.97 -7.34
N ALA A 40 13.62 -6.37 -6.06
CA ALA A 40 12.38 -6.70 -5.38
C ALA A 40 11.44 -5.49 -5.30
N ALA A 41 11.96 -4.30 -4.97
CA ALA A 41 11.18 -3.08 -4.93
C ALA A 41 10.65 -2.70 -6.33
N ILE A 42 11.43 -2.87 -7.39
CA ILE A 42 10.98 -2.64 -8.77
C ILE A 42 9.84 -3.62 -9.12
N ARG A 43 10.02 -4.92 -8.83
CA ARG A 43 9.00 -5.96 -9.05
C ARG A 43 7.69 -5.64 -8.31
N LEU A 44 7.76 -5.30 -7.02
CA LEU A 44 6.58 -4.97 -6.22
C LEU A 44 5.89 -3.68 -6.68
N ASN A 45 6.66 -2.65 -7.07
CA ASN A 45 6.09 -1.44 -7.66
C ASN A 45 5.41 -1.72 -9.02
N ARG A 46 5.95 -2.64 -9.83
CA ARG A 46 5.32 -3.04 -11.09
C ARG A 46 3.96 -3.70 -10.84
N ARG A 47 3.88 -4.62 -9.88
CA ARG A 47 2.61 -5.23 -9.46
C ARG A 47 1.56 -4.18 -9.07
N ALA A 48 1.96 -3.16 -8.32
CA ALA A 48 1.07 -2.05 -7.99
C ALA A 48 0.58 -1.29 -9.24
N LEU A 49 1.46 -1.03 -10.21
CA LEU A 49 1.10 -0.37 -11.47
C LEU A 49 0.17 -1.22 -12.34
N ASP A 50 0.30 -2.54 -12.30
CA ASP A 50 -0.57 -3.45 -13.04
C ASP A 50 -2.02 -3.35 -12.56
N VAL A 51 -2.25 -3.08 -11.26
CA VAL A 51 -3.59 -2.78 -10.73
C VAL A 51 -4.14 -1.48 -11.33
N TYR A 52 -3.34 -0.40 -11.35
CA TYR A 52 -3.73 0.86 -11.98
C TYR A 52 -4.12 0.66 -13.46
N ASN A 53 -3.30 -0.07 -14.21
CA ASN A 53 -3.55 -0.38 -15.61
C ASN A 53 -4.82 -1.21 -15.80
N LYS A 54 -5.02 -2.25 -14.98
CA LYS A 54 -6.21 -3.11 -15.02
C LYS A 54 -7.52 -2.33 -14.85
N HIS A 55 -7.50 -1.28 -14.02
CA HIS A 55 -8.67 -0.45 -13.77
C HIS A 55 -8.74 0.81 -14.65
N GLY A 56 -7.76 1.01 -15.55
CA GLY A 56 -7.66 2.18 -16.42
C GLY A 56 -7.51 3.49 -15.63
N MET A 57 -6.72 3.48 -14.55
CA MET A 57 -6.54 4.61 -13.65
C MET A 57 -5.10 5.08 -13.63
N SER A 58 -4.88 6.39 -13.59
CA SER A 58 -3.55 7.00 -13.36
C SER A 58 -3.35 7.40 -11.89
N GLU A 59 -4.45 7.63 -11.17
CA GLU A 59 -4.47 8.10 -9.79
C GLU A 59 -5.60 7.40 -9.00
N PRO A 60 -5.42 7.19 -7.69
CA PRO A 60 -6.49 6.65 -6.87
C PRO A 60 -7.65 7.66 -6.79
N PRO A 61 -8.91 7.21 -6.74
CA PRO A 61 -10.06 8.09 -6.59
C PRO A 61 -9.93 8.96 -5.32
N GLY A 62 -10.16 10.27 -5.48
CA GLY A 62 -10.13 11.23 -4.37
C GLY A 62 -11.52 11.54 -3.80
N ARG A 63 -11.55 12.36 -2.75
CA ARG A 63 -12.80 12.87 -2.18
C ARG A 63 -13.63 13.60 -3.24
N GLY A 64 -14.92 13.30 -3.33
CA GLY A 64 -15.81 13.90 -4.32
C GLY A 64 -15.61 13.38 -5.76
N SER A 65 -14.85 12.29 -5.96
CA SER A 65 -14.71 11.68 -7.28
C SER A 65 -16.08 11.27 -7.85
N THR A 66 -16.36 11.72 -9.08
CA THR A 66 -17.54 11.36 -9.88
C THR A 66 -17.42 9.99 -10.55
N MET A 67 -16.35 9.24 -10.24
CA MET A 67 -16.17 7.89 -10.73
C MET A 67 -17.28 6.98 -10.24
N ASP A 68 -17.72 6.09 -11.12
CA ASP A 68 -18.64 5.01 -10.78
C ASP A 68 -18.19 4.27 -9.50
N VAL A 69 -19.15 4.08 -8.60
CA VAL A 69 -18.89 3.53 -7.25
C VAL A 69 -18.33 2.12 -7.35
N GLU A 70 -18.87 1.27 -8.23
CA GLU A 70 -18.39 -0.10 -8.39
C GLU A 70 -16.94 -0.10 -8.89
N LYS A 71 -16.63 0.71 -9.91
CA LYS A 71 -15.26 0.86 -10.43
C LYS A 71 -14.29 1.35 -9.36
N LYS A 72 -14.74 2.30 -8.52
CA LYS A 72 -13.96 2.86 -7.41
C LYS A 72 -13.63 1.80 -6.36
N LEU A 73 -14.66 1.07 -5.89
CA LEU A 73 -14.51 0.00 -4.90
C LEU A 73 -13.66 -1.15 -5.43
N ASN A 74 -13.85 -1.54 -6.69
CA ASN A 74 -13.05 -2.57 -7.34
C ASN A 74 -11.55 -2.20 -7.44
N PHE A 75 -11.24 -0.93 -7.70
CA PHE A 75 -9.85 -0.46 -7.67
C PHE A 75 -9.24 -0.58 -6.27
N PHE A 76 -9.92 -0.06 -5.24
CA PHE A 76 -9.43 -0.13 -3.87
C PHE A 76 -9.25 -1.58 -3.41
N LEU A 77 -10.24 -2.42 -3.67
CA LEU A 77 -10.16 -3.85 -3.34
C LEU A 77 -9.00 -4.54 -4.07
N GLY A 78 -8.84 -4.28 -5.37
CA GLY A 78 -7.74 -4.84 -6.16
C GLY A 78 -6.38 -4.43 -5.62
N PHE A 79 -6.23 -3.15 -5.25
CA PHE A 79 -4.98 -2.64 -4.71
C PHE A 79 -4.68 -3.22 -3.31
N LEU A 80 -5.68 -3.32 -2.45
CA LEU A 80 -5.55 -3.91 -1.12
C LEU A 80 -5.22 -5.40 -1.19
N LYS A 81 -5.85 -6.17 -2.08
CA LYS A 81 -5.51 -7.58 -2.34
C LYS A 81 -4.05 -7.76 -2.73
N GLU A 82 -3.58 -6.96 -3.68
CA GLU A 82 -2.22 -7.06 -4.21
C GLU A 82 -1.16 -6.85 -3.12
N HIS A 83 -1.47 -5.98 -2.15
CA HIS A 83 -0.57 -5.57 -1.08
C HIS A 83 -0.85 -6.23 0.27
N ASP A 84 -1.78 -7.17 0.34
CA ASP A 84 -1.99 -7.96 1.55
C ASP A 84 -0.80 -8.90 1.75
N SER A 85 0.04 -8.62 2.74
CA SER A 85 1.24 -9.43 3.04
C SER A 85 0.91 -10.82 3.57
N SER A 86 -0.32 -11.04 4.02
CA SER A 86 -0.81 -12.33 4.52
C SER A 86 -1.46 -13.20 3.44
N SER A 87 -1.73 -12.62 2.27
CA SER A 87 -2.29 -13.37 1.13
C SER A 87 -1.38 -14.56 0.76
N PRO A 88 -1.95 -15.65 0.18
CA PRO A 88 -1.17 -16.80 -0.26
C PRO A 88 0.01 -16.45 -1.19
N ALA A 89 -0.13 -15.41 -2.01
CA ALA A 89 0.91 -14.95 -2.92
C ALA A 89 2.07 -14.21 -2.22
N ASN A 90 1.82 -13.59 -1.06
CA ASN A 90 2.79 -12.73 -0.37
C ASN A 90 3.29 -13.31 0.96
N ARG A 91 2.59 -14.30 1.54
CA ARG A 91 2.86 -14.83 2.90
C ARG A 91 4.26 -15.40 3.10
N ASN A 92 4.92 -15.82 2.03
CA ASN A 92 6.27 -16.42 2.08
C ASN A 92 7.37 -15.44 1.64
N LEU A 93 7.04 -14.18 1.36
CA LEU A 93 8.04 -13.18 0.98
C LEU A 93 8.97 -12.84 2.16
N PRO A 94 10.20 -12.38 1.87
CA PRO A 94 11.12 -11.86 2.88
C PRO A 94 10.49 -10.73 3.70
N LEU A 95 10.95 -10.56 4.95
CA LEU A 95 10.40 -9.57 5.87
C LEU A 95 10.39 -8.14 5.29
N ALA A 96 11.46 -7.73 4.62
CA ALA A 96 11.55 -6.41 4.00
C ALA A 96 10.48 -6.18 2.92
N GLU A 97 10.17 -7.21 2.12
CA GLU A 97 9.09 -7.16 1.14
C GLU A 97 7.71 -7.14 1.80
N LYS A 98 7.49 -7.93 2.85
CA LYS A 98 6.24 -7.89 3.64
C LYS A 98 5.99 -6.51 4.24
N MET A 99 7.02 -5.88 4.79
CA MET A 99 6.93 -4.51 5.32
C MET A 99 6.62 -3.49 4.23
N PHE A 100 7.23 -3.64 3.05
CA PHE A 100 6.89 -2.82 1.89
C PHE A 100 5.41 -2.95 1.51
N LEU A 101 4.89 -4.18 1.42
CA LEU A 101 3.50 -4.45 1.10
C LEU A 101 2.54 -3.91 2.16
N ASN A 102 2.78 -4.18 3.44
CA ASN A 102 1.98 -3.66 4.55
C ASN A 102 1.88 -2.14 4.55
N ARG A 103 2.99 -1.45 4.26
CA ARG A 103 2.97 0.01 4.12
C ARG A 103 2.01 0.46 3.03
N ARG A 104 2.05 -0.18 1.84
CA ARG A 104 1.17 0.17 0.72
C ARG A 104 -0.29 -0.15 1.03
N PHE A 105 -0.54 -1.28 1.66
CA PHE A 105 -1.87 -1.67 2.14
C PHE A 105 -2.44 -0.59 3.07
N ASN A 106 -1.72 -0.26 4.15
CA ASN A 106 -2.17 0.70 5.15
C ASN A 106 -2.39 2.11 4.57
N ASN A 107 -1.49 2.58 3.71
CA ASN A 107 -1.64 3.87 3.05
C ASN A 107 -2.87 3.90 2.13
N THR A 108 -3.14 2.81 1.41
CA THR A 108 -4.29 2.71 0.51
C THR A 108 -5.60 2.67 1.29
N TYR A 109 -5.64 1.87 2.37
CA TYR A 109 -6.81 1.80 3.22
C TYR A 109 -7.09 3.13 3.91
N LYS A 110 -6.04 3.80 4.42
CA LYS A 110 -6.16 5.17 4.95
C LYS A 110 -6.70 6.15 3.90
N HIS A 111 -6.17 6.12 2.67
CA HIS A 111 -6.67 6.97 1.59
C HIS A 111 -8.15 6.69 1.30
N ALA A 112 -8.57 5.42 1.31
CA ALA A 112 -9.98 5.06 1.18
C ALA A 112 -10.82 5.63 2.33
N MET A 113 -10.38 5.51 3.59
CA MET A 113 -11.07 6.09 4.74
C MET A 113 -11.21 7.62 4.65
N ASP A 114 -10.19 8.30 4.14
CA ASP A 114 -10.16 9.77 4.05
C ASP A 114 -11.03 10.32 2.89
N THR A 115 -11.32 9.49 1.88
CA THR A 115 -11.92 9.93 0.60
C THR A 115 -13.28 9.31 0.28
N LEU A 116 -13.56 8.08 0.73
CA LEU A 116 -14.83 7.42 0.48
C LEU A 116 -15.91 7.93 1.45
N PRO A 117 -17.13 8.18 0.96
CA PRO A 117 -18.31 8.30 1.81
C PRO A 117 -18.51 7.05 2.69
N SER A 118 -19.14 7.19 3.86
CA SER A 118 -19.27 6.09 4.84
C SER A 118 -19.96 4.85 4.29
N ASN A 119 -20.96 5.00 3.42
CA ASN A 119 -21.63 3.87 2.77
C ASN A 119 -20.70 3.11 1.81
N GLU A 120 -19.90 3.82 1.01
CA GLU A 120 -18.89 3.22 0.13
C GLU A 120 -17.77 2.53 0.93
N LEU A 121 -17.33 3.13 2.04
CA LEU A 121 -16.35 2.51 2.94
C LEU A 121 -16.87 1.23 3.59
N ASN A 122 -18.13 1.21 4.02
CA ASN A 122 -18.76 0.00 4.54
C ASN A 122 -18.84 -1.11 3.47
N LEU A 123 -19.22 -0.75 2.24
CA LEU A 123 -19.20 -1.69 1.11
C LEU A 123 -17.79 -2.22 0.83
N LEU A 124 -16.76 -1.37 0.87
CA LEU A 124 -15.37 -1.80 0.74
C LEU A 124 -14.97 -2.79 1.83
N ASN A 125 -15.33 -2.51 3.10
CA ASN A 125 -15.03 -3.41 4.22
C ASN A 125 -15.72 -4.77 4.08
N THR A 126 -16.98 -4.80 3.66
CA THR A 126 -17.69 -6.06 3.35
C THR A 126 -16.99 -6.81 2.22
N LEU A 127 -16.61 -6.13 1.13
CA LEU A 127 -15.87 -6.73 0.03
C LEU A 127 -14.52 -7.31 0.50
N MET A 128 -13.79 -6.59 1.35
CA MET A 128 -12.54 -7.07 1.94
C MET A 128 -12.77 -8.36 2.75
N GLN A 129 -13.79 -8.39 3.61
CA GLN A 129 -14.16 -9.58 4.39
C GLN A 129 -14.49 -10.78 3.50
N THR A 130 -15.39 -10.60 2.52
CA THR A 130 -15.78 -11.66 1.58
C THR A 130 -14.61 -12.21 0.78
N ASN A 131 -13.60 -11.37 0.50
CA ASN A 131 -12.42 -11.74 -0.26
C ASN A 131 -11.20 -12.09 0.62
N HIS A 132 -11.39 -12.21 1.93
CA HIS A 132 -10.35 -12.52 2.92
C HIS A 132 -9.13 -11.58 2.85
N VAL A 133 -9.36 -10.31 2.54
CA VAL A 133 -8.32 -9.28 2.43
C VAL A 133 -8.08 -8.65 3.78
N GLY A 134 -6.84 -8.71 4.27
CA GLY A 134 -6.48 -8.18 5.58
C GLY A 134 -7.02 -9.01 6.75
N ALA A 135 -7.37 -10.28 6.52
CA ALA A 135 -7.93 -11.18 7.55
C ALA A 135 -6.96 -11.45 8.72
N THR A 136 -5.66 -11.17 8.55
CA THR A 136 -4.67 -11.22 9.64
C THR A 136 -4.51 -9.90 10.41
N ASN A 137 -5.14 -8.82 9.94
CA ASN A 137 -5.10 -7.48 10.55
C ASN A 137 -6.45 -7.09 11.18
N GLN A 138 -7.40 -8.02 11.28
CA GLN A 138 -8.61 -7.81 12.10
C GLN A 138 -8.25 -8.09 13.56
N PRO A 139 -8.63 -7.20 14.50
CA PRO A 139 -8.34 -7.38 15.92
C PRO A 139 -8.97 -8.65 16.49
#